data_AF-A0A5S3Z7H8-F1
#
_entry.id   AF-A0A5S3Z7H8-F1
#
_cell.length_a   1.000
_cell.length_b   1.000
_cell.length_c   1.000
_cell.angle_alpha   90.00
_cell.angle_beta   90.00
_cell.angle_gamma   90.00
#
_symmetry.space_group_name_H-M   'P 1'
#
loop_
_entity.id
_entity.type
_entity.pdbx_description
1 polymer ?
#
loop_
_entity_poly.entity_id
_entity_poly.type
_entity_poly.pdbx_seq_one_letter_code
_entity_poly.pdbx_strand_id
1 'polypeptide(L)'
;MKKEFTFTVKGHHIRIINSWFHGAKLYVDGDLRDVDSSLIATGKTALLSANLGELGILEVFPSALISVEMDAYVSKGDDRACVYSSHQRLNLKEQRLRQ
;
A
#
# COMPACT_ATOMS: atom_id res chain seq x y z
N MET A 1 15.53 -8.39 6.37
CA MET A 1 14.69 -7.42 7.11
C MET A 1 13.22 -7.66 6.74
N LYS A 2 12.30 -7.60 7.71
CA LYS A 2 10.84 -7.71 7.48
C LYS A 2 10.16 -6.52 8.16
N LYS A 3 9.25 -5.84 7.46
CA LYS A 3 8.35 -4.84 8.04
C LYS A 3 6.90 -5.18 7.76
N GLU A 4 6.05 -4.74 8.67
CA GLU A 4 4.61 -4.87 8.58
C GLU A 4 3.99 -3.48 8.74
N PHE A 5 3.05 -3.15 7.86
CA PHE A 5 2.33 -1.90 7.84
C PHE A 5 0.85 -2.18 7.90
N THR A 6 0.17 -1.60 8.88
CA THR A 6 -1.27 -1.75 9.08
C THR A 6 -1.93 -0.38 9.10
N PHE A 7 -3.03 -0.25 8.38
CA PHE A 7 -3.84 0.97 8.35
C PHE A 7 -5.26 0.66 7.86
N THR A 8 -6.18 1.59 8.07
CA THR A 8 -7.56 1.46 7.64
C THR A 8 -7.85 2.44 6.51
N VAL A 9 -8.64 2.00 5.52
CA VAL A 9 -9.15 2.83 4.43
C VAL A 9 -10.66 2.66 4.40
N LYS A 10 -11.41 3.64 4.89
CA LYS A 10 -12.88 3.67 4.89
C LYS A 10 -13.52 2.32 5.30
N GLY A 11 -13.07 1.78 6.43
CA GLY A 11 -13.57 0.52 6.99
C GLY A 11 -12.83 -0.75 6.56
N HIS A 12 -12.01 -0.72 5.50
CA HIS A 12 -11.17 -1.86 5.12
C HIS A 12 -9.87 -1.87 5.90
N HIS A 13 -9.55 -2.99 6.53
CA HIS A 13 -8.29 -3.20 7.24
C HIS A 13 -7.22 -3.67 6.27
N ILE A 14 -6.24 -2.81 6.02
CA ILE A 14 -5.14 -3.08 5.10
C ILE A 14 -3.93 -3.52 5.91
N ARG A 15 -3.33 -4.64 5.50
CA ARG A 15 -2.05 -5.12 6.03
C ARG A 15 -1.08 -5.41 4.90
N ILE A 16 0.08 -4.77 4.94
CA ILE A 16 1.18 -4.98 3.99
C ILE A 16 2.34 -5.59 4.75
N ILE A 17 2.89 -6.69 4.22
CA ILE A 17 4.10 -7.31 4.74
C ILE A 17 5.15 -7.23 3.65
N ASN A 18 6.28 -6.58 3.91
CA ASN A 18 7.41 -6.56 2.99
C ASN A 18 8.63 -7.24 3.64
N SER A 19 9.18 -8.24 2.96
CA SER A 19 10.38 -8.95 3.32
C SER A 19 11.33 -9.04 2.14
N TRP A 20 12.59 -8.63 2.35
CA TRP A 20 13.65 -8.77 1.34
C TRP A 20 13.76 -10.17 0.70
N PHE A 21 13.56 -11.22 1.49
CA PHE A 21 13.76 -12.60 1.03
C PHE A 21 12.47 -13.30 0.56
N HIS A 22 11.31 -12.72 0.87
CA HIS A 22 10.01 -13.35 0.61
C HIS A 22 9.06 -12.44 -0.17
N GLY A 23 9.56 -11.30 -0.67
CA GLY A 23 8.80 -10.31 -1.39
C GLY A 23 7.80 -9.54 -0.50
N ALA A 24 6.80 -8.96 -1.16
CA ALA A 24 5.75 -8.17 -0.55
C ALA A 24 4.38 -8.86 -0.67
N LYS A 25 3.54 -8.70 0.35
CA LYS A 25 2.20 -9.29 0.42
C LYS A 25 1.18 -8.24 0.86
N LEU A 26 0.05 -8.17 0.16
CA LEU A 26 -1.06 -7.29 0.48
C LEU A 26 -2.24 -8.10 0.97
N TYR A 27 -2.75 -7.75 2.15
CA TYR A 27 -3.98 -8.29 2.71
C TYR A 27 -5.02 -7.18 2.87
N VAL A 28 -6.26 -7.51 2.55
CA VAL A 28 -7.44 -6.66 2.75
C VAL A 28 -8.44 -7.46 3.58
N ASP A 29 -8.82 -6.93 4.74
CA ASP A 29 -9.74 -7.57 5.69
C ASP A 29 -9.32 -8.99 6.12
N GLY A 30 -8.01 -9.25 6.08
CA GLY A 30 -7.42 -10.55 6.42
C GLY A 30 -7.19 -11.47 5.23
N ASP A 31 -7.82 -11.21 4.09
CA ASP A 31 -7.63 -11.98 2.86
C ASP A 31 -6.35 -11.56 2.13
N LEU A 32 -5.54 -12.53 1.69
CA LEU A 32 -4.41 -12.25 0.81
C LEU A 32 -4.93 -11.86 -0.58
N ARG A 33 -4.67 -10.61 -1.00
CA ARG A 33 -5.15 -10.07 -2.28
C ARG A 33 -4.07 -10.00 -3.35
N ASP A 34 -2.82 -9.77 -2.96
CA ASP A 34 -1.71 -9.69 -3.91
C ASP A 34 -0.38 -10.08 -3.29
N VAL A 35 0.53 -10.58 -4.12
CA VAL A 35 1.88 -10.98 -3.74
C VAL A 35 2.83 -10.59 -4.87
N ASP A 36 3.88 -9.86 -4.51
CA ASP A 36 5.01 -9.63 -5.38
C ASP A 36 6.23 -10.35 -4.80
N SER A 37 6.90 -11.16 -5.63
CA SER A 37 8.14 -11.86 -5.26
C SER A 37 9.38 -11.19 -5.85
N SER A 38 9.25 -10.00 -6.41
CA SER A 38 10.32 -9.31 -7.10
C SER A 38 11.30 -8.73 -6.07
N LEU A 39 12.59 -9.04 -6.26
CA LEU A 39 13.66 -8.51 -5.40
C LEU A 39 14.01 -7.05 -5.75
N ILE A 40 13.50 -6.54 -6.87
CA ILE A 40 13.78 -5.19 -7.37
C ILE A 40 12.46 -4.58 -7.84
N ALA A 41 12.10 -3.44 -7.27
CA ALA A 41 10.92 -2.69 -7.66
C ALA A 41 11.35 -1.36 -8.30
N THR A 42 10.87 -1.10 -9.53
CA THR A 42 11.29 0.05 -10.34
C THR A 42 10.48 1.33 -10.06
N GLY A 43 9.52 1.31 -9.13
CA GLY A 43 8.72 2.46 -8.69
C GLY A 43 7.75 3.04 -9.73
N LYS A 44 7.85 2.64 -11.00
CA LYS A 44 6.96 3.09 -12.10
C LYS A 44 5.61 2.39 -12.13
N THR A 45 5.54 1.18 -11.59
CA THR A 45 4.33 0.36 -11.49
C THR A 45 4.05 0.08 -10.02
N ALA A 46 2.77 -0.05 -9.68
CA ALA A 46 2.38 -0.50 -8.36
C ALA A 46 3.02 -1.87 -8.09
N LEU A 47 3.62 -2.02 -6.91
CA LEU A 47 4.22 -3.27 -6.47
C LEU A 47 3.15 -4.26 -6.05
N LEU A 48 2.09 -3.77 -5.39
CA LEU A 48 0.92 -4.55 -5.02
C LEU A 48 -0.33 -3.75 -5.35
N SER A 49 -1.42 -4.43 -5.68
CA SER A 49 -2.71 -3.80 -5.90
C SER A 49 -3.88 -4.63 -5.39
N ALA A 50 -4.94 -3.97 -4.94
CA ALA A 50 -6.18 -4.64 -4.58
C ALA A 50 -7.39 -3.78 -4.93
N ASN A 51 -8.42 -4.39 -5.50
CA ASN A 51 -9.70 -3.72 -5.72
C ASN A 51 -10.48 -3.65 -4.39
N LEU A 52 -10.82 -2.43 -3.95
CA LEU A 52 -11.60 -2.13 -2.75
C LEU A 52 -13.08 -1.83 -3.08
N GLY A 53 -13.58 -2.38 -4.19
CA GLY A 53 -14.95 -2.18 -4.67
C GLY A 53 -15.20 -0.74 -5.08
N GLU A 54 -16.23 -0.12 -4.49
CA GLU A 54 -16.63 1.26 -4.81
C GLU A 54 -15.57 2.31 -4.45
N LEU A 55 -14.60 1.96 -3.60
CA LEU A 55 -13.52 2.88 -3.23
C LEU A 55 -12.48 3.04 -4.33
N GLY A 56 -12.37 2.08 -5.25
CA GLY A 56 -11.36 2.06 -6.30
C GLY A 56 -10.26 1.02 -6.04
N ILE A 57 -9.10 1.21 -6.66
CA ILE A 57 -7.97 0.30 -6.57
C ILE A 57 -6.98 0.86 -5.56
N LEU A 58 -6.67 0.08 -4.53
CA LEU A 58 -5.54 0.32 -3.66
C LEU A 58 -4.27 -0.10 -4.41
N GLU A 59 -3.30 0.81 -4.50
CA GLU A 59 -2.01 0.59 -5.13
C GLU A 59 -0.90 0.88 -4.12
N VAL A 60 0.05 -0.04 -3.98
CA VAL A 60 1.18 0.05 -3.06
C VAL A 60 2.47 0.22 -3.85
N PHE A 61 3.29 1.18 -3.46
CA PHE A 61 4.56 1.50 -4.10
C PHE A 61 5.70 1.44 -3.09
N PRO A 62 6.91 1.03 -3.52
CA PRO A 62 8.09 1.19 -2.71
C PRO A 62 8.49 2.66 -2.65
N SER A 63 8.79 3.15 -1.45
CA SER A 63 9.17 4.54 -1.23
C SER A 63 10.68 4.76 -1.24
N ALA A 64 11.48 3.69 -1.15
CA ALA A 64 12.92 3.76 -1.03
C ALA A 64 13.61 2.53 -1.62
N LEU A 65 14.81 2.72 -2.16
CA LEU A 65 15.58 1.67 -2.85
C LEU A 65 16.22 0.63 -1.90
N ILE A 66 16.51 1.03 -0.65
CA ILE A 66 17.32 0.24 0.30
C ILE A 66 16.51 -0.13 1.56
N SER A 67 15.35 0.49 1.77
CA SER A 67 14.45 0.20 2.89
C SER A 67 13.13 -0.36 2.38
N VAL A 68 12.52 -1.24 3.17
CA VAL A 68 11.21 -1.86 2.88
C VAL A 68 10.05 -0.89 3.16
N GLU A 69 10.26 0.41 2.99
CA GLU A 69 9.27 1.48 3.20
C GLU A 69 8.27 1.52 2.05
N MET A 70 6.98 1.68 2.37
CA MET A 70 5.89 1.56 1.41
C MET A 70 4.92 2.73 1.54
N ASP A 71 4.44 3.21 0.39
CA ASP A 71 3.32 4.14 0.29
C ASP A 71 2.13 3.43 -0.34
N ALA A 72 0.93 3.81 0.06
CA ALA A 72 -0.29 3.29 -0.51
C ALA A 72 -1.22 4.43 -0.95
N TYR A 73 -1.79 4.25 -2.13
CA TYR A 73 -2.70 5.19 -2.76
C TYR A 73 -3.98 4.47 -3.14
N VAL A 74 -5.09 5.18 -3.13
CA VAL A 74 -6.33 4.70 -3.74
C VAL A 74 -6.55 5.48 -5.02
N SER A 75 -6.66 4.77 -6.14
CA SER A 75 -7.00 5.32 -7.45
C SER A 75 -8.45 5.00 -7.80
N LYS A 76 -9.22 6.04 -8.18
CA LYS A 76 -10.60 5.92 -8.64
C LYS A 76 -10.82 6.88 -9.81
N GLY A 77 -10.81 6.35 -11.03
CA GLY A 77 -10.80 7.18 -12.23
C GLY A 77 -9.48 7.94 -12.35
N ASP A 78 -9.54 9.25 -12.59
CA ASP A 78 -8.36 10.13 -12.67
C ASP A 78 -7.87 10.60 -11.28
N ASP A 79 -8.66 10.36 -10.22
CA ASP A 79 -8.30 10.75 -8.86
C ASP A 79 -7.42 9.69 -8.20
N ARG A 80 -6.27 10.13 -7.67
CA ARG A 80 -5.39 9.29 -6.86
C ARG A 80 -5.10 9.99 -5.53
N ALA A 81 -5.47 9.34 -4.43
CA ALA A 81 -5.29 9.87 -3.08
C ALA A 81 -4.31 9.03 -2.27
N CYS A 82 -3.35 9.69 -1.61
CA CYS A 82 -2.45 9.02 -0.67
C CYS A 82 -3.21 8.65 0.61
N VAL A 83 -3.22 7.36 0.95
CA VAL A 83 -3.89 6.84 2.15
C VAL A 83 -2.87 6.34 3.19
N TYR A 84 -1.66 6.01 2.76
CA TYR A 84 -0.58 5.60 3.65
C TYR A 84 0.78 6.00 3.11
N SER A 85 1.65 6.40 4.02
CA SER A 85 3.09 6.51 3.78
C SER A 85 3.83 6.11 5.03
N SER A 86 4.84 5.26 4.90
CA SER A 86 5.67 4.84 6.03
C SER A 86 6.81 5.81 6.35
N HIS A 87 7.14 6.72 5.42
CA HIS A 87 8.26 7.65 5.55
C HIS A 87 7.81 9.13 5.60
N GLN A 88 6.64 9.46 5.06
CA GLN A 88 6.09 10.81 5.05
C GLN A 88 4.90 10.93 5.99
N ARG A 89 4.87 12.02 6.78
CA ARG A 89 3.71 12.36 7.59
C ARG A 89 2.62 12.92 6.67
N LEU A 90 1.52 12.17 6.52
CA LEU A 90 0.36 12.57 5.72
C LEU A 90 -0.23 13.90 6.20
N ASN A 91 -0.67 14.72 5.25
CA ASN A 91 -1.33 16.00 5.53
C ASN A 91 -2.77 15.81 6.05
N LEU A 92 -3.38 16.88 6.56
CA LEU A 92 -4.73 16.83 7.16
C LEU A 92 -5.86 16.40 6.21
N LYS A 93 -5.72 16.59 4.88
CA LYS A 93 -6.72 16.12 3.90
C LYS A 93 -6.63 14.61 3.70
N GLU A 94 -5.40 14.09 3.62
CA GLU A 94 -5.13 12.65 3.47
C GLU A 94 -5.54 11.86 4.71
N GLN A 95 -5.37 12.45 5.91
CA GLN A 95 -5.83 11.83 7.16
C GLN A 95 -7.35 11.65 7.24
N ARG A 96 -8.15 12.52 6.60
CA ARG A 96 -9.61 12.40 6.62
C ARG A 96 -10.13 11.22 5.79
N LEU A 97 -9.34 10.73 4.83
CA LEU A 97 -9.67 9.52 4.05
C LEU A 97 -9.40 8.22 4.81
N ARG A 98 -8.72 8.29 5.97
CA ARG A 98 -8.47 7.16 6.86
C ARG A 98 -9.61 6.87 7.85
N GLN A 99 -10.51 7.83 8.07
CA GLN A 99 -11.66 7.68 8.98
C GLN A 99 -12.86 7.04 8.28
#